data_AF-A0AA38RVC6-F1
#
_entry.id   AF-A0AA38RVC6-F1
#
_cell.length_a   1.000
_cell.length_b   1.000
_cell.length_c   1.000
_cell.angle_alpha   90.00
_cell.angle_beta   90.00
_cell.angle_gamma   90.00
#
_symmetry.space_group_name_H-M   'P 1'
#
loop_
_entity.id
_entity.type
_entity.pdbx_description
1 polymer ?
#
loop_
_entity_poly.entity_id
_entity_poly.type
_entity_poly.pdbx_seq_one_letter_code
_entity_poly.pdbx_strand_id
1 'polypeptide(L)'
;MGVPHGYSFHVKPDTAIANALEEDKLDHWGFVIYRCTYGSQEKWDKFLALAKQEARDYLERWGTGDLSVYDKMDWTVIEDAETLNGASILDATRKFDAWVKADGRAEMQHITSPDTWRSCAPRYQFFMYVDEESLESVVDDERARDRASGYFCKVVFPSSVFIREESRVAGVIPDDQDPLDEQLELLDSIKKIELGSLVSLYVTLLDPNMWYYIYVDVDYDHVGIALV
;
A
#
# COMPACT_ATOMS: atom_id res chain seq x y z
N MET A 1 18.78 24.26 -8.39
CA MET A 1 18.05 23.53 -7.35
C MET A 1 16.58 23.88 -7.51
N GLY A 2 15.84 23.03 -8.22
CA GLY A 2 14.40 23.20 -8.41
C GLY A 2 13.69 22.66 -7.17
N VAL A 3 12.76 23.44 -6.65
CA VAL A 3 11.82 23.02 -5.60
C VAL A 3 10.97 21.86 -6.15
N PRO A 4 10.81 20.71 -5.46
CA PRO A 4 9.88 19.69 -5.90
C PRO A 4 8.48 20.29 -5.88
N HIS A 5 7.77 20.24 -7.00
CA HIS A 5 6.44 20.81 -7.11
C HIS A 5 5.49 20.02 -6.22
N GLY A 6 4.84 20.71 -5.27
CA GLY A 6 3.73 20.13 -4.54
C GLY A 6 2.66 19.65 -5.53
N TYR A 7 2.20 18.41 -5.34
CA TYR A 7 1.13 17.81 -6.13
C TYR A 7 -0.11 18.71 -6.13
N SER A 8 -0.54 19.13 -7.33
CA SER A 8 -1.79 19.88 -7.49
C SER A 8 -2.95 18.90 -7.45
N PHE A 9 -3.82 19.03 -6.45
CA PHE A 9 -5.05 18.23 -6.25
C PHE A 9 -6.08 18.31 -7.40
N HIS A 10 -5.77 19.05 -8.47
CA HIS A 10 -6.59 19.15 -9.68
C HIS A 10 -6.19 18.16 -10.78
N VAL A 11 -5.07 17.45 -10.63
CA VAL A 11 -4.61 16.46 -11.62
C VAL A 11 -5.42 15.17 -11.45
N LYS A 12 -5.90 14.64 -12.58
CA LYS A 12 -6.64 13.38 -12.63
C LYS A 12 -5.73 12.19 -12.26
N PRO A 13 -6.25 11.16 -11.57
CA PRO A 13 -5.42 10.08 -11.01
C PRO A 13 -4.59 9.32 -12.07
N ASP A 14 -5.20 9.01 -13.21
CA ASP A 14 -4.52 8.43 -14.37
C ASP A 14 -3.42 9.34 -14.93
N THR A 15 -3.66 10.64 -15.03
CA THR A 15 -2.64 11.60 -15.45
C THR A 15 -1.47 11.67 -14.47
N ALA A 16 -1.76 11.69 -13.17
CA ALA A 16 -0.72 11.70 -12.12
C ALA A 16 0.17 10.46 -12.19
N ILE A 17 -0.45 9.27 -12.32
CA ILE A 17 0.29 8.01 -12.47
C ILE A 17 1.09 7.99 -13.78
N ALA A 18 0.49 8.40 -14.90
CA ALA A 18 1.17 8.44 -16.19
C ALA A 18 2.42 9.35 -16.17
N ASN A 19 2.31 10.53 -15.55
CA ASN A 19 3.43 11.44 -15.39
C ASN A 19 4.53 10.82 -14.53
N ALA A 20 4.19 10.21 -13.39
CA ALA A 20 5.18 9.54 -12.53
C ALA A 20 5.90 8.40 -13.26
N LEU A 21 5.17 7.56 -14.00
CA LEU A 21 5.77 6.51 -14.83
C LEU A 21 6.74 7.07 -15.88
N GLU A 22 6.40 8.19 -16.52
CA GLU A 22 7.25 8.82 -17.51
C GLU A 22 8.48 9.49 -16.87
N GLU A 23 8.33 10.18 -15.75
CA GLU A 23 9.39 10.86 -15.02
C GLU A 23 10.44 9.87 -14.48
N ASP A 24 9.97 8.80 -13.84
CA ASP A 24 10.83 7.78 -13.22
C ASP A 24 11.23 6.65 -14.18
N LYS A 25 10.77 6.70 -15.44
CA LYS A 25 11.05 5.68 -16.48
C LYS A 25 10.66 4.28 -16.03
N LEU A 26 9.46 4.17 -15.46
CA LEU A 26 8.87 2.92 -14.99
C LEU A 26 7.86 2.38 -15.99
N ASP A 27 7.84 1.06 -16.17
CA ASP A 27 6.89 0.38 -17.05
C ASP A 27 5.55 0.09 -16.34
N HIS A 28 5.61 -0.09 -15.02
CA HIS A 28 4.50 -0.57 -14.21
C HIS A 28 4.30 0.28 -12.95
N TRP A 29 3.05 0.34 -12.49
CA TRP A 29 2.65 0.91 -11.21
C TRP A 29 1.75 -0.07 -10.46
N GLY A 30 1.53 0.16 -9.18
CA GLY A 30 0.75 -0.73 -8.30
C GLY A 30 1.57 -1.15 -7.08
N PHE A 31 0.95 -1.92 -6.19
CA PHE A 31 1.58 -2.41 -4.97
C PHE A 31 2.02 -3.87 -5.15
N VAL A 32 3.06 -4.24 -4.43
CA VAL A 32 3.41 -5.65 -4.23
C VAL A 32 2.53 -6.20 -3.12
N ILE A 33 1.93 -7.36 -3.35
CA ILE A 33 1.01 -8.02 -2.44
C ILE A 33 1.66 -9.26 -1.85
N TYR A 34 1.78 -9.30 -0.54
CA TYR A 34 2.23 -10.47 0.21
C TYR A 34 1.02 -11.23 0.74
N ARG A 35 0.83 -12.46 0.25
CA ARG A 35 -0.18 -13.37 0.76
C ARG A 35 0.34 -14.04 2.03
N CYS A 36 -0.20 -13.65 3.18
CA CYS A 36 0.23 -14.12 4.50
C CYS A 36 -0.76 -15.11 5.15
N THR A 37 -1.85 -15.45 4.45
CA THR A 37 -2.75 -16.54 4.83
C THR A 37 -3.10 -17.40 3.62
N TYR A 38 -3.26 -18.70 3.88
CA TYR A 38 -3.57 -19.71 2.89
C TYR A 38 -4.80 -20.54 3.27
N GLY A 39 -5.61 -20.05 4.23
CA GLY A 39 -6.78 -20.75 4.76
C GLY A 39 -7.92 -20.93 3.74
N SER A 40 -8.05 -20.03 2.76
CA SER A 40 -9.05 -20.16 1.69
C SER A 40 -8.55 -19.57 0.37
N GLN A 41 -8.55 -20.41 -0.68
CA GLN A 41 -8.26 -19.96 -2.04
C GLN A 41 -9.40 -19.13 -2.63
N GLU A 42 -10.64 -19.48 -2.32
CA GLU A 42 -11.83 -18.76 -2.80
C GLU A 42 -11.84 -17.30 -2.32
N LYS A 43 -11.57 -17.09 -1.02
CA LYS A 43 -11.49 -15.73 -0.45
C LYS A 43 -10.34 -14.93 -1.08
N TRP A 44 -9.21 -15.58 -1.28
CA TRP A 44 -8.04 -14.98 -1.93
C TRP A 44 -8.33 -14.54 -3.38
N ASP A 45 -8.94 -15.41 -4.17
CA ASP A 45 -9.30 -15.12 -5.56
C ASP A 45 -10.33 -13.97 -5.62
N LYS A 46 -11.31 -13.96 -4.70
CA LYS A 46 -12.29 -12.87 -4.57
C LYS A 46 -11.60 -11.55 -4.20
N PHE A 47 -10.67 -11.57 -3.25
CA PHE A 47 -9.90 -10.38 -2.85
C PHE A 47 -9.14 -9.77 -4.02
N LEU A 48 -8.40 -10.58 -4.78
CA LEU A 48 -7.66 -10.10 -5.94
C LEU A 48 -8.58 -9.56 -7.05
N ALA A 49 -9.71 -10.23 -7.29
CA ALA A 49 -10.70 -9.79 -8.27
C ALA A 49 -11.29 -8.42 -7.88
N LEU A 50 -11.66 -8.25 -6.61
CA LEU A 50 -12.18 -6.99 -6.08
C LEU A 50 -11.15 -5.87 -6.14
N ALA A 51 -9.91 -6.10 -5.71
CA ALA A 51 -8.85 -5.09 -5.78
C ALA A 51 -8.61 -4.58 -7.21
N LYS A 52 -8.65 -5.48 -8.21
CA LYS A 52 -8.55 -5.13 -9.63
C LYS A 52 -9.77 -4.37 -10.13
N GLN A 53 -10.97 -4.86 -9.80
CA GLN A 53 -12.23 -4.23 -10.20
C GLN A 53 -12.34 -2.82 -9.62
N GLU A 54 -12.11 -2.64 -8.32
CA GLU A 54 -12.16 -1.35 -7.65
C GLU A 54 -11.16 -0.35 -8.25
N ALA A 55 -9.94 -0.80 -8.58
CA ALA A 55 -8.97 0.05 -9.24
C ALA A 55 -9.44 0.51 -10.64
N ARG A 56 -10.07 -0.40 -11.40
CA ARG A 56 -10.67 -0.09 -12.70
C ARG A 56 -11.81 0.92 -12.54
N ASP A 57 -12.76 0.63 -11.67
CA ASP A 57 -13.95 1.44 -11.42
C ASP A 57 -13.56 2.85 -10.93
N TYR A 58 -12.51 2.95 -10.10
CA TYR A 58 -11.97 4.23 -9.66
C TYR A 58 -11.42 5.05 -10.83
N LEU A 59 -10.60 4.45 -11.71
CA LEU A 59 -10.04 5.14 -12.87
C LEU A 59 -11.12 5.54 -13.88
N GLU A 60 -12.12 4.69 -14.13
CA GLU A 60 -13.28 5.01 -14.98
C GLU A 60 -14.09 6.19 -14.43
N ARG A 61 -14.26 6.26 -13.10
CA ARG A 61 -15.07 7.30 -12.45
C ARG A 61 -14.33 8.63 -12.27
N TRP A 62 -13.06 8.57 -11.88
CA TRP A 62 -12.31 9.74 -11.41
C TRP A 62 -11.22 10.20 -12.37
N GLY A 63 -10.78 9.33 -13.30
CA GLY A 63 -9.76 9.62 -14.31
C GLY A 63 -10.27 10.49 -15.47
N THR A 64 -9.52 10.47 -16.58
CA THR A 64 -9.87 11.15 -17.84
C THR A 64 -10.77 10.31 -18.75
N GLY A 65 -10.97 9.04 -18.42
CA GLY A 65 -11.66 8.05 -19.27
C GLY A 65 -10.73 7.24 -20.16
N ASP A 66 -9.44 7.57 -20.22
CA ASP A 66 -8.40 6.71 -20.79
C ASP A 66 -7.94 5.68 -19.76
N LEU A 67 -8.09 4.39 -20.08
CA LEU A 67 -7.67 3.27 -19.24
C LEU A 67 -6.29 2.72 -19.62
N SER A 68 -5.54 3.39 -20.49
CA SER A 68 -4.16 2.99 -20.84
C SER A 68 -3.24 2.85 -19.62
N VAL A 69 -3.50 3.61 -18.56
CA VAL A 69 -2.80 3.50 -17.27
C VAL A 69 -3.19 2.22 -16.53
N TYR A 70 -4.44 1.79 -16.61
CA TYR A 70 -4.88 0.51 -16.01
C TYR A 70 -4.14 -0.68 -16.62
N ASP A 71 -3.85 -0.65 -17.93
CA ASP A 71 -3.09 -1.71 -18.60
C ASP A 71 -1.64 -1.82 -18.11
N LYS A 72 -1.10 -0.75 -17.50
CA LYS A 72 0.22 -0.73 -16.86
C LYS A 72 0.19 -1.09 -15.37
N MET A 73 -0.99 -1.30 -14.79
CA MET A 73 -1.14 -1.66 -13.39
C MET A 73 -0.70 -3.11 -13.17
N ASP A 74 0.21 -3.32 -12.23
CA ASP A 74 0.70 -4.63 -11.84
C ASP A 74 0.60 -4.83 -10.32
N TRP A 75 -0.34 -5.68 -9.91
CA TRP A 75 -0.43 -6.21 -8.56
C TRP A 75 0.47 -7.44 -8.44
N THR A 76 1.76 -7.21 -8.22
CA THR A 76 2.74 -8.30 -8.10
C THR A 76 2.45 -9.10 -6.85
N VAL A 77 2.00 -10.34 -7.02
CA VAL A 77 1.69 -11.22 -5.90
C VAL A 77 2.93 -12.06 -5.56
N ILE A 78 3.34 -11.99 -4.29
CA ILE A 78 4.36 -12.87 -3.72
C ILE A 78 3.67 -13.94 -2.87
N GLU A 79 3.75 -15.18 -3.34
CA GLU A 79 3.22 -16.37 -2.65
C GLU A 79 4.37 -17.32 -2.32
N ASP A 80 4.44 -17.71 -1.06
CA ASP A 80 5.40 -18.66 -0.52
C ASP A 80 4.83 -19.20 0.80
N ALA A 81 3.92 -20.17 0.71
CA ALA A 81 3.18 -20.67 1.87
C ALA A 81 4.09 -21.21 2.98
N GLU A 82 5.27 -21.72 2.66
CA GLU A 82 6.21 -22.26 3.65
C GLU A 82 6.76 -21.17 4.58
N THR A 83 6.91 -19.94 4.07
CA THR A 83 7.52 -18.84 4.81
C THR A 83 6.61 -17.66 5.09
N LEU A 84 5.45 -17.58 4.41
CA LEU A 84 4.50 -16.48 4.53
C LEU A 84 3.23 -16.86 5.29
N ASN A 85 2.87 -18.15 5.40
CA ASN A 85 1.65 -18.53 6.12
C ASN A 85 1.77 -18.20 7.61
N GLY A 86 1.01 -17.19 8.06
CA GLY A 86 1.11 -16.66 9.42
C GLY A 86 2.37 -15.85 9.70
N ALA A 87 3.10 -15.40 8.67
CA ALA A 87 4.29 -14.57 8.85
C ALA A 87 3.94 -13.24 9.53
N SER A 88 4.81 -12.75 10.40
CA SER A 88 4.64 -11.43 11.01
C SER A 88 4.81 -10.31 9.98
N ILE A 89 4.30 -9.12 10.27
CA ILE A 89 4.52 -7.93 9.43
C ILE A 89 6.02 -7.64 9.31
N LEU A 90 6.81 -7.85 10.37
CA LEU A 90 8.27 -7.67 10.34
C LEU A 90 8.93 -8.66 9.38
N ASP A 91 8.49 -9.92 9.34
CA ASP A 91 9.05 -10.93 8.43
C ASP A 91 8.65 -10.66 6.98
N ALA A 92 7.40 -10.28 6.73
CA ALA A 92 6.95 -9.83 5.41
C ALA A 92 7.72 -8.56 4.96
N THR A 93 7.99 -7.64 5.88
CA THR A 93 8.79 -6.42 5.63
C THR A 93 10.21 -6.75 5.21
N ARG A 94 10.87 -7.72 5.87
CA ARG A 94 12.21 -8.21 5.48
C ARG A 94 12.21 -8.83 4.08
N LYS A 95 11.16 -9.58 3.74
CA LYS A 95 11.01 -10.17 2.39
C LYS A 95 10.76 -9.09 1.34
N PHE A 96 9.94 -8.10 1.63
CA PHE A 96 9.74 -6.95 0.75
C PHE A 96 11.05 -6.20 0.49
N ASP A 97 11.84 -5.89 1.53
CA ASP A 97 13.13 -5.23 1.34
C ASP A 97 14.10 -6.07 0.48
N ALA A 98 14.09 -7.39 0.65
CA ALA A 98 14.87 -8.30 -0.19
C ALA A 98 14.40 -8.29 -1.66
N TRP A 99 13.08 -8.34 -1.90
CA TRP A 99 12.49 -8.23 -3.24
C TRP A 99 12.82 -6.88 -3.91
N VAL A 100 12.72 -5.77 -3.17
CA VAL A 100 13.08 -4.44 -3.68
C VAL A 100 14.56 -4.40 -4.09
N LYS A 101 15.47 -4.99 -3.31
CA LYS A 101 16.92 -5.06 -3.63
C LYS A 101 17.23 -5.93 -4.84
N ALA A 102 16.43 -6.94 -5.10
CA ALA A 102 16.59 -7.87 -6.21
C ALA A 102 15.72 -7.44 -7.40
N ASP A 103 14.50 -7.98 -7.50
CA ASP A 103 13.58 -7.80 -8.60
C ASP A 103 13.14 -6.34 -8.80
N GLY A 104 12.83 -5.61 -7.73
CA GLY A 104 12.43 -4.20 -7.84
C GLY A 104 13.53 -3.33 -8.46
N ARG A 105 14.80 -3.62 -8.16
CA ARG A 105 15.94 -2.96 -8.80
C ARG A 105 16.07 -3.31 -10.29
N ALA A 106 15.68 -4.53 -10.66
CA ALA A 106 15.66 -4.96 -12.06
C ALA A 106 14.51 -4.33 -12.86
N GLU A 107 13.43 -3.87 -12.22
CA GLU A 107 12.35 -3.09 -12.86
C GLU A 107 12.78 -1.63 -13.15
N MET A 108 13.86 -1.15 -12.54
CA MET A 108 14.32 0.25 -12.57
C MET A 108 15.57 0.49 -13.42
N GLN A 109 15.81 -0.31 -14.46
CA GLN A 109 17.09 -0.30 -15.20
C GLN A 109 17.40 1.04 -15.89
N HIS A 110 16.41 1.92 -16.01
CA HIS A 110 16.51 3.21 -16.70
C HIS A 110 16.63 4.42 -15.75
N ILE A 111 16.64 4.20 -14.43
CA ILE A 111 16.75 5.29 -13.44
C ILE A 111 18.18 5.85 -13.41
N THR A 112 18.30 7.16 -13.63
CA THR A 112 19.56 7.90 -13.68
C THR A 112 20.15 8.27 -12.30
N SER A 113 19.41 8.06 -11.21
CA SER A 113 19.79 8.44 -9.83
C SER A 113 19.86 7.22 -8.89
N PRO A 114 21.02 6.57 -8.76
CA PRO A 114 21.18 5.31 -8.02
C PRO A 114 21.04 5.39 -6.50
N ASP A 115 21.00 6.60 -5.94
CA ASP A 115 20.95 6.81 -4.48
C ASP A 115 19.53 7.13 -3.97
N THR A 116 18.61 7.52 -4.86
CA THR A 116 17.23 7.92 -4.51
C THR A 116 16.16 7.04 -5.15
N TRP A 117 16.53 5.98 -5.88
CA TRP A 117 15.60 5.14 -6.64
C TRP A 117 14.49 4.51 -5.80
N ARG A 118 14.76 4.19 -4.53
CA ARG A 118 13.74 3.69 -3.60
C ARG A 118 12.62 4.70 -3.33
N SER A 119 12.87 5.98 -3.60
CA SER A 119 11.89 7.05 -3.44
C SER A 119 11.19 7.46 -4.73
N CYS A 120 11.42 6.73 -5.82
CA CYS A 120 10.82 7.04 -7.11
C CYS A 120 9.33 6.67 -7.17
N ALA A 121 8.89 5.57 -6.55
CA ALA A 121 7.48 5.20 -6.61
C ALA A 121 6.96 4.45 -5.38
N PRO A 122 5.66 4.59 -5.06
CA PRO A 122 5.01 3.89 -3.96
C PRO A 122 5.25 2.37 -3.99
N ARG A 123 5.29 1.78 -5.20
CA ARG A 123 5.53 0.34 -5.43
C ARG A 123 6.74 -0.23 -4.67
N TYR A 124 7.77 0.58 -4.46
CA TYR A 124 9.05 0.16 -3.86
C TYR A 124 9.24 0.68 -2.44
N GLN A 125 8.26 1.43 -1.93
CA GLN A 125 8.23 1.99 -0.58
C GLN A 125 7.14 1.39 0.28
N PHE A 126 6.07 0.89 -0.31
CA PHE A 126 4.91 0.37 0.41
C PHE A 126 4.51 -0.98 -0.19
N PHE A 127 3.98 -1.85 0.64
CA PHE A 127 3.44 -3.14 0.19
C PHE A 127 2.12 -3.45 0.88
N MET A 128 1.33 -4.31 0.24
CA MET A 128 0.09 -4.83 0.80
C MET A 128 0.38 -6.12 1.55
N TYR A 129 0.01 -6.15 2.83
CA TYR A 129 0.05 -7.32 3.69
C TYR A 129 -1.37 -7.89 3.80
N VAL A 130 -1.58 -9.10 3.27
CA VAL A 130 -2.91 -9.72 3.24
C VAL A 130 -2.93 -10.93 4.18
N ASP A 131 -3.54 -10.73 5.34
CA ASP A 131 -3.77 -11.75 6.36
C ASP A 131 -5.22 -12.24 6.38
N GLU A 132 -5.54 -13.11 7.34
CA GLU A 132 -6.88 -13.68 7.49
C GLU A 132 -7.94 -12.58 7.65
N GLU A 133 -7.64 -11.54 8.43
CA GLU A 133 -8.55 -10.42 8.64
C GLU A 133 -8.88 -9.71 7.31
N SER A 134 -7.88 -9.47 6.47
CA SER A 134 -8.06 -8.87 5.15
C SER A 134 -8.92 -9.76 4.23
N LEU A 135 -8.74 -11.09 4.28
CA LEU A 135 -9.55 -12.04 3.49
C LEU A 135 -10.97 -12.23 4.02
N GLU A 136 -11.18 -12.15 5.33
CA GLU A 136 -12.52 -12.19 5.90
C GLU A 136 -13.34 -10.96 5.54
N SER A 137 -12.68 -9.81 5.32
CA SER A 137 -13.37 -8.58 4.92
C SER A 137 -14.16 -8.76 3.60
N VAL A 138 -13.65 -9.57 2.66
CA VAL A 138 -14.28 -9.77 1.33
C VAL A 138 -15.40 -10.81 1.30
N VAL A 139 -15.67 -11.51 2.40
CA VAL A 139 -16.67 -12.60 2.43
C VAL A 139 -18.10 -12.07 2.55
N ASP A 140 -18.26 -10.94 3.24
CA ASP A 140 -19.57 -10.40 3.60
C ASP A 140 -19.95 -9.22 2.70
N ASP A 141 -20.71 -9.51 1.64
CA ASP A 141 -21.20 -8.50 0.68
C ASP A 141 -22.17 -7.48 1.35
N GLU A 142 -22.73 -7.76 2.54
CA GLU A 142 -23.54 -6.81 3.30
C GLU A 142 -22.65 -5.81 4.05
N ARG A 143 -21.54 -6.26 4.65
CA ARG A 143 -20.51 -5.37 5.24
C ARG A 143 -19.91 -4.44 4.19
N ALA A 144 -19.71 -4.92 2.97
CA ALA A 144 -19.24 -4.12 1.84
C ALA A 144 -20.13 -2.90 1.51
N ARG A 145 -21.42 -2.93 1.87
CA ARG A 145 -22.39 -1.86 1.60
C ARG A 145 -22.40 -0.78 2.67
N ASP A 146 -21.84 -1.06 3.83
CA ASP A 146 -21.62 -0.05 4.84
C ASP A 146 -20.33 0.71 4.50
N ARG A 147 -20.46 2.02 4.29
CA ARG A 147 -19.30 2.92 4.06
C ARG A 147 -18.32 2.91 5.23
N ALA A 148 -18.75 2.44 6.40
CA ALA A 148 -17.92 2.25 7.57
C ALA A 148 -17.49 0.78 7.77
N SER A 149 -17.75 -0.13 6.82
CA SER A 149 -17.37 -1.56 6.90
C SER A 149 -16.80 -2.19 5.61
N GLY A 150 -16.32 -1.38 4.66
CA GLY A 150 -15.89 -1.81 3.33
C GLY A 150 -14.73 -2.82 3.30
N TYR A 151 -14.52 -3.48 2.16
CA TYR A 151 -13.37 -4.38 1.96
C TYR A 151 -12.05 -3.66 2.19
N PHE A 152 -11.14 -4.24 2.94
CA PHE A 152 -9.86 -3.60 3.25
C PHE A 152 -8.66 -4.53 3.11
N CYS A 153 -7.49 -3.90 3.11
CA CYS A 153 -6.19 -4.55 3.23
C CYS A 153 -5.28 -3.72 4.13
N LYS A 154 -4.22 -4.32 4.65
CA LYS A 154 -3.18 -3.58 5.36
C LYS A 154 -2.11 -3.13 4.38
N VAL A 155 -1.85 -1.83 4.32
CA VAL A 155 -0.70 -1.27 3.61
C VAL A 155 0.37 -0.97 4.65
N VAL A 156 1.61 -1.36 4.35
CA VAL A 156 2.74 -1.29 5.28
C VAL A 156 3.79 -0.35 4.72
N PHE A 157 4.35 0.48 5.59
CA PHE A 157 5.54 1.29 5.34
C PHE A 157 6.77 0.65 6.01
N PRO A 158 7.60 -0.12 5.28
CA PRO A 158 8.77 -0.84 5.77
C PRO A 158 9.74 0.00 6.60
N SER A 159 10.00 1.23 6.16
CA SER A 159 10.95 2.12 6.84
C SER A 159 10.52 2.38 8.29
N SER A 160 9.23 2.67 8.51
CA SER A 160 8.67 2.86 9.85
C SER A 160 8.71 1.57 10.67
N VAL A 161 8.41 0.41 10.06
CA VAL A 161 8.48 -0.91 10.73
C VAL A 161 9.90 -1.18 11.25
N PHE A 162 10.93 -0.90 10.44
CA PHE A 162 12.31 -1.09 10.88
C PHE A 162 12.73 -0.11 11.98
N ILE A 163 12.38 1.18 11.87
CA ILE A 163 12.66 2.18 12.91
C ILE A 163 12.04 1.78 14.25
N ARG A 164 10.80 1.28 14.22
CA ARG A 164 10.10 0.80 15.41
C ARG A 164 10.80 -0.42 16.01
N GLU A 165 11.18 -1.39 15.19
CA GLU A 165 11.91 -2.57 15.66
C GLU A 165 13.28 -2.21 16.26
N GLU A 166 14.01 -1.27 15.66
CA GLU A 166 15.27 -0.75 16.21
C GLU A 166 15.06 -0.07 17.56
N SER A 167 14.02 0.77 17.68
CA SER A 167 13.65 1.45 18.93
C SER A 167 13.28 0.46 20.04
N ARG A 168 12.55 -0.60 19.68
CA ARG A 168 12.20 -1.70 20.59
C ARG A 168 13.44 -2.45 21.07
N VAL A 169 14.34 -2.83 20.16
CA VAL A 169 15.60 -3.52 20.49
C VAL A 169 16.53 -2.64 21.33
N ALA A 170 16.52 -1.33 21.10
CA ALA A 170 17.28 -0.36 21.89
C ALA A 170 16.69 -0.06 23.28
N GLY A 171 15.50 -0.61 23.60
CA GLY A 171 14.80 -0.36 24.87
C GLY A 171 14.27 1.07 25.00
N VAL A 172 14.06 1.77 23.87
CA VAL A 172 13.47 3.11 23.84
C VAL A 172 11.96 3.04 24.05
N ILE A 173 11.34 1.97 23.53
CA ILE A 173 9.92 1.66 23.73
C ILE A 173 9.80 0.82 25.02
N PRO A 174 9.08 1.29 26.05
CA PRO A 174 8.89 0.53 27.29
C PRO A 174 8.12 -0.77 27.07
N ASP A 175 8.46 -1.82 27.81
CA ASP A 175 7.72 -3.09 27.78
C ASP A 175 6.27 -2.98 28.31
N ASP A 176 5.99 -1.93 29.09
CA ASP A 176 4.69 -1.62 29.70
C ASP A 176 4.02 -0.37 29.09
N GLN A 177 4.29 -0.10 27.80
CA GLN A 177 3.68 1.01 27.08
C GLN A 177 2.14 0.93 27.10
N ASP A 178 1.50 2.10 27.16
CA ASP A 178 0.05 2.21 27.08
C ASP A 178 -0.44 1.61 25.74
N PRO A 179 -1.45 0.72 25.74
CA PRO A 179 -1.96 0.10 24.51
C PRO A 179 -2.45 1.11 23.46
N LEU A 180 -2.89 2.30 23.86
CA LEU A 180 -3.28 3.36 22.93
C LEU A 180 -2.06 3.99 22.26
N ASP A 181 -0.98 4.21 23.00
CA ASP A 181 0.28 4.71 22.44
C ASP A 181 0.86 3.68 21.45
N GLU A 182 0.80 2.39 21.79
CA GLU A 182 1.22 1.32 20.88
C GLU A 182 0.39 1.35 19.57
N GLN A 183 -0.93 1.53 19.66
CA GLN A 183 -1.80 1.62 18.49
C GLN A 183 -1.51 2.85 17.64
N LEU A 184 -1.29 4.02 18.24
CA LEU A 184 -0.96 5.25 17.51
C LEU A 184 0.38 5.14 16.79
N GLU A 185 1.40 4.56 17.42
CA GLU A 185 2.70 4.30 16.78
C GLU A 185 2.61 3.25 15.66
N LEU A 186 1.70 2.28 15.79
CA LEU A 186 1.44 1.32 14.72
C LEU A 186 0.89 2.00 13.46
N LEU A 187 0.14 3.11 13.59
CA LEU A 187 -0.38 3.87 12.45
C LEU A 187 0.73 4.51 11.61
N ASP A 188 1.90 4.79 12.20
CA ASP A 188 3.07 5.27 11.46
C ASP A 188 3.66 4.18 10.55
N SER A 189 3.34 2.91 10.80
CA SER A 189 3.89 1.77 10.10
C SER A 189 2.88 1.04 9.22
N ILE A 190 1.61 0.97 9.65
CA ILE A 190 0.59 0.14 9.03
C ILE A 190 -0.72 0.92 9.00
N LYS A 191 -1.41 0.89 7.86
CA LYS A 191 -2.76 1.46 7.73
C LYS A 191 -3.69 0.42 7.12
N LYS A 192 -4.89 0.26 7.71
CA LYS A 192 -6.00 -0.44 7.04
C LYS A 192 -6.55 0.50 5.97
N ILE A 193 -6.64 0.02 4.74
CA ILE A 193 -7.03 0.80 3.57
C ILE A 193 -8.13 0.06 2.83
N GLU A 194 -9.21 0.76 2.51
CA GLU A 194 -10.27 0.24 1.67
C GLU A 194 -9.79 -0.10 0.26
N LEU A 195 -10.22 -1.23 -0.29
CA LEU A 195 -9.83 -1.64 -1.65
C LEU A 195 -10.23 -0.60 -2.71
N GLY A 196 -11.39 0.04 -2.55
CA GLY A 196 -11.87 1.16 -3.38
C GLY A 196 -10.96 2.39 -3.39
N SER A 197 -10.08 2.53 -2.39
CA SER A 197 -9.21 3.68 -2.22
C SER A 197 -7.77 3.43 -2.70
N LEU A 198 -7.43 2.23 -3.18
CA LEU A 198 -6.05 1.85 -3.53
C LEU A 198 -5.41 2.76 -4.60
N VAL A 199 -6.17 3.16 -5.61
CA VAL A 199 -5.65 4.07 -6.66
C VAL A 199 -5.43 5.47 -6.10
N SER A 200 -6.39 5.98 -5.33
CA SER A 200 -6.24 7.27 -4.64
C SER A 200 -5.02 7.26 -3.73
N LEU A 201 -4.86 6.19 -2.95
CA LEU A 201 -3.72 5.99 -2.07
C LEU A 201 -2.42 5.99 -2.86
N TYR A 202 -2.35 5.25 -3.97
CA TYR A 202 -1.14 5.21 -4.80
C TYR A 202 -0.75 6.61 -5.28
N VAL A 203 -1.71 7.39 -5.77
CA VAL A 203 -1.49 8.78 -6.21
C VAL A 203 -1.03 9.66 -5.04
N THR A 204 -1.67 9.53 -3.87
CA THR A 204 -1.28 10.27 -2.66
C THR A 204 0.16 9.95 -2.25
N LEU A 205 0.56 8.68 -2.33
CA LEU A 205 1.90 8.21 -1.95
C LEU A 205 2.97 8.47 -3.00
N LEU A 206 2.64 9.08 -4.14
CA LEU A 206 3.66 9.63 -5.05
C LEU A 206 4.53 10.67 -4.33
N ASP A 207 4.01 11.30 -3.26
CA ASP A 207 4.82 11.89 -2.20
C ASP A 207 4.76 11.00 -0.94
N PRO A 208 5.85 10.29 -0.57
CA PRO A 208 5.84 9.41 0.59
C PRO A 208 5.54 10.11 1.91
N ASN A 209 5.79 11.42 2.03
CA ASN A 209 5.48 12.16 3.27
C ASN A 209 3.98 12.24 3.51
N MET A 210 3.16 12.08 2.46
CA MET A 210 1.71 12.03 2.58
C MET A 210 1.25 10.85 3.43
N TRP A 211 2.07 9.82 3.63
CA TRP A 211 1.78 8.72 4.55
C TRP A 211 1.36 9.18 5.95
N TYR A 212 2.00 10.24 6.48
CA TYR A 212 1.71 10.77 7.82
C TYR A 212 0.48 11.68 7.87
N TYR A 213 -0.05 12.06 6.71
CA TYR A 213 -1.26 12.88 6.57
C TYR A 213 -2.49 12.06 6.18
N ILE A 214 -2.32 10.75 5.95
CA ILE A 214 -3.45 9.83 5.78
C ILE A 214 -4.02 9.53 7.16
N TYR A 215 -5.11 10.23 7.49
CA TYR A 215 -5.89 9.93 8.68
C TYR A 215 -6.65 8.62 8.49
N VAL A 216 -6.48 7.72 9.45
CA VAL A 216 -7.23 6.48 9.60
C VAL A 216 -8.09 6.66 10.83
N ASP A 217 -9.41 6.50 10.67
CA ASP A 217 -10.36 6.76 11.75
C ASP A 217 -10.08 5.80 12.92
N VAL A 218 -9.76 6.35 14.09
CA VAL A 218 -9.27 5.58 15.24
C VAL A 218 -10.43 4.90 15.99
N ASP A 219 -11.68 5.25 15.68
CA ASP A 219 -12.84 4.83 16.48
C ASP A 219 -13.66 3.65 15.93
N TYR A 220 -13.64 3.32 14.64
CA TYR A 220 -14.39 2.17 14.10
C TYR A 220 -13.78 1.69 12.79
N ASP A 221 -12.97 0.64 12.83
CA ASP A 221 -12.55 -0.32 11.78
C ASP A 221 -12.38 0.06 10.28
N HIS A 222 -12.76 1.23 9.74
CA HIS A 222 -12.77 1.53 8.29
C HIS A 222 -12.54 3.02 7.96
N VAL A 223 -12.24 3.31 6.68
CA VAL A 223 -11.57 4.54 6.21
C VAL A 223 -12.53 5.49 5.50
N GLY A 224 -12.66 6.70 6.01
CA GLY A 224 -13.05 7.85 5.20
C GLY A 224 -11.83 8.71 4.86
N ILE A 225 -11.49 8.88 3.58
CA ILE A 225 -10.56 9.94 3.17
C ILE A 225 -11.30 11.27 3.35
N ALA A 226 -11.01 11.97 4.46
CA ALA A 226 -11.43 13.36 4.63
C ALA A 226 -10.50 14.25 3.80
N LEU A 227 -11.01 14.68 2.65
CA LEU A 227 -10.43 15.79 1.88
C LEU A 227 -10.57 17.07 2.72
N VAL A 228 -9.44 17.66 3.14
CA VAL A 228 -9.38 19.06 3.55
C VAL A 228 -8.92 19.89 2.36
#